data_AF-A0A1Z5IX61-F1
#
_entry.id   AF-A0A1Z5IX61-F1
#
_cell.length_a   1.000
_cell.length_b   1.000
_cell.length_c   1.000
_cell.angle_alpha   90.00
_cell.angle_beta   90.00
_cell.angle_gamma   90.00
#
_symmetry.space_group_name_H-M   'P 1'
#
loop_
_entity.id
_entity.type
_entity.pdbx_description
1 polymer ?
#
loop_
_entity_poly.entity_id
_entity_poly.type
_entity_poly.pdbx_seq_one_letter_code
_entity_poly.pdbx_strand_id
1 'polypeptide(L)'
;MFNDSDFQVFDDQTLAGRMAGIRAEIDPKFEALAPLVIETLGYETPIYAHVAKHLRRHKNPPMNTWVAFSTNKRGYKMNPHLMIGFWDDRLFIWLASLAEAKERPQMTYRLEGMLPELAKLSPVYDISPNHMAKVSQQVSKAGLTQQLTHYKQVKQSDFLVGRQWLRGGRLFDDPKQVEQVILTTVSELRPFFSQLIR
;
A
#
# COMPACT_ATOMS: atom_id res chain seq x y z
N MET A 1 9.41 -15.54 -0.17
CA MET A 1 9.66 -14.09 -0.14
C MET A 1 9.78 -13.55 -1.57
N PHE A 2 9.59 -12.25 -1.79
CA PHE A 2 9.51 -11.64 -3.12
C PHE A 2 10.85 -11.52 -3.86
N ASN A 3 10.83 -11.55 -5.19
CA ASN A 3 11.99 -11.39 -6.08
C ASN A 3 11.56 -10.80 -7.44
N ASP A 4 12.49 -10.64 -8.39
CA ASP A 4 12.19 -10.00 -9.68
C ASP A 4 11.25 -10.83 -10.58
N SER A 5 11.27 -12.16 -10.47
CA SER A 5 10.38 -13.00 -11.29
C SER A 5 8.91 -12.82 -10.92
N ASP A 6 8.59 -12.30 -9.74
CA ASP A 6 7.21 -12.00 -9.33
C ASP A 6 6.51 -11.00 -10.24
N PHE A 7 7.25 -10.11 -10.90
CA PHE A 7 6.68 -9.18 -11.87
C PHE A 7 6.17 -9.87 -13.14
N GLN A 8 6.62 -11.09 -13.44
CA GLN A 8 6.24 -11.80 -14.66
C GLN A 8 4.76 -12.18 -14.70
N VAL A 9 4.07 -12.23 -13.55
CA VAL A 9 2.61 -12.48 -13.52
C VAL A 9 1.83 -11.43 -14.30
N PHE A 10 2.37 -10.20 -14.42
CA PHE A 10 1.75 -9.11 -15.15
C PHE A 10 1.98 -9.17 -16.66
N ASP A 11 2.92 -9.98 -17.13
CA ASP A 11 3.24 -10.14 -18.55
C ASP A 11 2.09 -10.87 -19.28
N ASP A 12 1.31 -11.70 -18.58
CA ASP A 12 0.05 -12.26 -19.10
C ASP A 12 -1.02 -11.16 -19.18
N GLN A 13 -1.49 -10.87 -20.40
CA GLN A 13 -2.48 -9.84 -20.69
C GLN A 13 -3.93 -10.32 -20.59
N THR A 14 -4.16 -11.58 -20.27
CA THR A 14 -5.50 -12.15 -20.05
C THR A 14 -5.89 -12.08 -18.58
N LEU A 15 -7.19 -11.88 -18.32
CA LEU A 15 -7.72 -11.92 -16.95
C LEU A 15 -7.48 -13.28 -16.28
N ALA A 16 -7.72 -14.38 -17.00
CA ALA A 16 -7.59 -15.72 -16.45
C ALA A 16 -6.13 -16.07 -16.11
N GLY A 17 -5.21 -15.82 -17.04
CA GLY A 17 -3.80 -16.13 -16.86
C GLY A 17 -3.13 -15.27 -15.80
N ARG A 18 -3.36 -13.94 -15.80
CA ARG A 18 -2.84 -13.07 -14.74
C ARG A 18 -3.38 -13.44 -13.36
N MET A 19 -4.67 -13.77 -13.24
CA MET A 19 -5.24 -14.21 -11.96
C MET A 19 -4.68 -15.56 -11.50
N ALA A 20 -4.39 -16.48 -12.43
CA ALA A 20 -3.74 -17.74 -12.09
C ALA A 20 -2.31 -17.50 -11.58
N GLY A 21 -1.51 -16.66 -12.26
CA GLY A 21 -0.17 -16.29 -11.83
C GLY A 21 -0.15 -15.59 -10.47
N ILE A 22 -1.04 -14.62 -10.23
CA ILE A 22 -1.17 -13.96 -8.93
C ILE A 22 -1.43 -14.96 -7.81
N ARG A 23 -2.37 -15.91 -8.01
CA ARG A 23 -2.73 -16.91 -7.00
C ARG A 23 -1.64 -17.94 -6.75
N ALA A 24 -0.88 -18.30 -7.78
CA ALA A 24 0.18 -19.29 -7.68
C ALA A 24 1.46 -18.71 -7.05
N GLU A 25 1.84 -17.48 -7.45
CA GLU A 25 3.15 -16.92 -7.14
C GLU A 25 3.12 -15.84 -6.05
N ILE A 26 2.11 -14.96 -6.08
CA ILE A 26 2.08 -13.73 -5.25
C ILE A 26 1.29 -13.93 -3.96
N ASP A 27 0.08 -14.47 -4.05
CA ASP A 27 -0.82 -14.63 -2.90
C ASP A 27 -0.16 -15.43 -1.75
N PRO A 28 0.54 -16.57 -1.99
CA PRO A 28 1.22 -17.31 -0.92
C PRO A 28 2.33 -16.49 -0.25
N LYS A 29 3.01 -15.60 -0.98
CA LYS A 29 4.04 -14.72 -0.44
C LYS A 29 3.43 -13.60 0.41
N PHE A 30 2.26 -13.08 0.03
CA PHE A 30 1.49 -12.17 0.88
C PHE A 30 1.06 -12.84 2.19
N GLU A 31 0.56 -14.08 2.12
CA GLU A 31 0.14 -14.84 3.29
C GLU A 31 1.31 -15.13 4.24
N ALA A 32 2.47 -15.49 3.71
CA ALA A 32 3.69 -15.71 4.49
C ALA A 32 4.23 -14.42 5.13
N LEU A 33 4.12 -13.27 4.44
CA LEU A 33 4.57 -11.97 4.93
C LEU A 33 3.63 -11.39 6.02
N ALA A 34 2.34 -11.69 5.94
CA ALA A 34 1.32 -11.11 6.81
C ALA A 34 1.60 -11.21 8.32
N PRO A 35 1.98 -12.37 8.90
CA PRO A 35 2.28 -12.46 10.33
C PRO A 35 3.46 -11.56 10.73
N LEU A 36 4.51 -11.47 9.91
CA LEU A 36 5.70 -10.64 10.17
C LEU A 36 5.34 -9.15 10.20
N VAL A 37 4.47 -8.71 9.28
CA VAL A 37 3.98 -7.32 9.25
C VAL A 37 3.10 -7.03 10.46
N ILE A 38 2.21 -7.95 10.85
CA ILE A 38 1.36 -7.78 12.03
C ILE A 38 2.21 -7.70 13.30
N GLU A 39 3.22 -8.55 13.43
CA GLU A 39 4.18 -8.50 14.54
C GLU A 39 4.96 -7.18 14.57
N THR A 40 5.46 -6.73 13.42
CA THR A 40 6.18 -5.45 13.29
C THR A 40 5.30 -4.25 13.67
N LEU A 41 4.00 -4.31 13.37
CA LEU A 41 3.04 -3.29 13.80
C LEU A 41 2.81 -3.31 15.31
N GLY A 42 2.78 -4.48 15.94
CA GLY A 42 2.77 -4.63 17.40
C GLY A 42 1.70 -3.80 18.09
N TYR A 43 0.50 -3.69 17.51
CA TYR A 43 -0.63 -2.99 18.11
C TYR A 43 -1.45 -3.95 18.98
N GLU A 44 -1.98 -3.42 20.08
CA GLU A 44 -2.95 -4.15 20.91
C GLU A 44 -4.26 -4.37 20.16
N THR A 45 -4.70 -3.38 19.37
CA THR A 45 -5.86 -3.52 18.49
C THR A 45 -5.54 -4.53 17.38
N PRO A 46 -6.38 -5.56 17.19
CA PRO A 46 -6.16 -6.57 16.16
C PRO A 46 -6.04 -5.97 14.75
N ILE A 47 -4.99 -6.37 14.04
CA ILE A 47 -4.79 -6.06 12.62
C ILE A 47 -5.05 -7.32 11.80
N TYR A 48 -5.86 -7.17 10.77
CA TYR A 48 -6.25 -8.25 9.85
C TYR A 48 -5.63 -8.02 8.49
N ALA A 49 -5.00 -9.06 7.94
CA ALA A 49 -4.51 -9.07 6.56
C ALA A 49 -5.62 -9.43 5.57
N HIS A 50 -5.67 -8.73 4.44
CA HIS A 50 -6.66 -8.87 3.39
C HIS A 50 -5.99 -8.91 2.03
N VAL A 51 -5.87 -10.09 1.42
CA VAL A 51 -5.38 -10.21 0.04
C VAL A 51 -6.45 -9.70 -0.94
N ALA A 52 -6.03 -8.86 -1.89
CA ALA A 52 -6.91 -8.29 -2.91
C ALA A 52 -7.48 -9.39 -3.82
N LYS A 53 -8.78 -9.68 -3.68
CA LYS A 53 -9.44 -10.78 -4.41
C LYS A 53 -9.84 -10.46 -5.87
N HIS A 54 -9.70 -9.21 -6.31
CA HIS A 54 -10.07 -8.75 -7.67
C HIS A 54 -11.50 -9.10 -8.15
N LEU A 55 -12.45 -9.33 -7.23
CA LEU A 55 -13.80 -9.87 -7.52
C LEU A 55 -14.65 -9.03 -8.49
N ARG A 56 -14.27 -7.78 -8.76
CA ARG A 56 -14.98 -6.88 -9.68
C ARG A 56 -14.41 -6.89 -11.10
N ARG A 57 -13.31 -7.61 -11.36
CA ARG A 57 -12.67 -7.71 -12.69
C ARG A 57 -13.34 -8.83 -13.49
N HIS A 58 -13.91 -8.46 -14.63
CA HIS A 58 -14.69 -9.36 -15.50
C HIS A 58 -14.21 -9.36 -16.96
N LYS A 59 -13.45 -8.35 -17.38
CA LYS A 59 -12.88 -8.22 -18.74
C LYS A 59 -11.38 -7.97 -18.69
N ASN A 60 -10.98 -6.90 -18.01
CA ASN A 60 -9.58 -6.49 -17.94
C ASN A 60 -8.88 -7.13 -16.74
N PRO A 61 -7.68 -7.71 -16.91
CA PRO A 61 -6.87 -8.19 -15.80
C PRO A 61 -6.55 -7.05 -14.81
N PRO A 62 -6.31 -7.37 -13.52
CA PRO A 62 -5.90 -6.35 -12.56
C PRO A 62 -4.53 -5.75 -12.95
N MET A 63 -4.40 -4.43 -12.85
CA MET A 63 -3.14 -3.73 -13.14
C MET A 63 -2.13 -3.83 -11.98
N ASN A 64 -2.63 -4.13 -10.79
CA ASN A 64 -1.86 -4.30 -9.56
C ASN A 64 -2.53 -5.34 -8.66
N THR A 65 -1.79 -5.85 -7.68
CA THR A 65 -2.32 -6.71 -6.60
C THR A 65 -1.63 -6.37 -5.29
N TRP A 66 -2.29 -6.62 -4.16
CA TRP A 66 -1.74 -6.28 -2.84
C TRP A 66 -2.36 -7.10 -1.72
N VAL A 67 -1.69 -7.09 -0.58
CA VAL A 67 -2.25 -7.42 0.73
C VAL A 67 -2.40 -6.14 1.56
N ALA A 68 -3.56 -5.97 2.18
CA ALA A 68 -3.87 -4.81 3.03
C ALA A 68 -3.98 -5.20 4.51
N PHE A 69 -3.55 -4.32 5.40
CA PHE A 69 -3.56 -4.51 6.86
C PHE A 69 -4.44 -3.45 7.50
N SER A 70 -5.56 -3.88 8.08
CA SER A 70 -6.57 -2.97 8.63
C SER A 70 -7.15 -3.51 9.94
N THR A 71 -7.69 -2.62 10.78
CA THR A 71 -8.37 -2.98 12.03
C THR A 71 -9.72 -3.66 11.82
N ASN A 72 -10.29 -3.59 10.61
CA ASN A 72 -11.57 -4.21 10.32
C ASN A 72 -11.41 -5.63 9.75
N LYS A 73 -11.96 -6.61 10.48
CA LYS A 73 -11.97 -8.03 10.12
C LYS A 73 -12.65 -8.34 8.77
N ARG A 74 -13.58 -7.51 8.32
CA ARG A 74 -14.41 -7.81 7.12
C ARG A 74 -13.88 -7.17 5.84
N GLY A 75 -12.95 -6.23 5.93
CA GLY A 75 -12.38 -5.57 4.77
C GLY A 75 -11.67 -4.27 5.13
N TYR A 76 -10.85 -3.78 4.21
CA TYR A 76 -9.89 -2.71 4.46
C TYR A 76 -10.27 -1.36 3.84
N LYS A 77 -10.91 -1.35 2.65
CA LYS A 77 -11.06 -0.13 1.82
C LYS A 77 -11.73 1.07 2.50
N MET A 78 -12.66 0.80 3.41
CA MET A 78 -13.41 1.85 4.13
C MET A 78 -12.67 2.43 5.34
N ASN A 79 -11.52 1.87 5.69
CA ASN A 79 -10.70 2.26 6.84
C ASN A 79 -9.28 2.58 6.37
N PRO A 80 -8.50 3.32 7.17
CA PRO A 80 -7.06 3.39 6.99
C PRO A 80 -6.44 2.01 7.02
N HIS A 81 -5.43 1.82 6.18
CA HIS A 81 -4.70 0.56 6.13
C HIS A 81 -3.30 0.77 5.57
N LEU A 82 -2.40 -0.14 5.91
CA LEU A 82 -1.19 -0.34 5.11
C LEU A 82 -1.50 -1.29 3.96
N MET A 83 -0.87 -1.11 2.81
CA MET A 83 -0.91 -2.08 1.71
C MET A 83 0.47 -2.30 1.14
N ILE A 84 0.77 -3.56 0.83
CA ILE A 84 2.03 -4.02 0.24
C ILE A 84 1.64 -4.75 -1.03
N GLY A 85 2.17 -4.32 -2.18
CA GLY A 85 1.69 -4.83 -3.45
C GLY A 85 2.58 -4.54 -4.63
N PHE A 86 2.15 -5.02 -5.78
CA PHE A 86 2.89 -4.96 -7.02
C PHE A 86 2.06 -4.28 -8.11
N TRP A 87 2.72 -3.40 -8.86
CA TRP A 87 2.42 -3.18 -10.28
C TRP A 87 3.33 -4.09 -11.12
N ASP A 88 3.13 -4.08 -12.43
CA ASP A 88 4.03 -4.68 -13.44
C ASP A 88 5.48 -4.19 -13.38
N ASP A 89 5.70 -2.98 -12.85
CA ASP A 89 7.02 -2.32 -12.84
C ASP A 89 7.56 -1.98 -11.46
N ARG A 90 6.81 -2.21 -10.37
CA ARG A 90 7.27 -1.84 -9.02
C ARG A 90 6.56 -2.57 -7.89
N LEU A 91 7.32 -2.90 -6.84
CA LEU A 91 6.80 -3.14 -5.50
C LEU A 91 6.44 -1.79 -4.89
N PHE A 92 5.32 -1.72 -4.18
CA PHE A 92 4.91 -0.55 -3.40
C PHE A 92 4.50 -0.94 -1.99
N ILE A 93 4.68 0.01 -1.08
CA ILE A 93 4.10 0.01 0.25
C ILE A 93 3.43 1.35 0.45
N TRP A 94 2.16 1.36 0.82
CA TRP A 94 1.41 2.59 1.10
C TRP A 94 0.72 2.51 2.45
N LEU A 95 0.83 3.57 3.25
CA LEU A 95 -0.19 3.95 4.21
C LEU A 95 -1.29 4.68 3.45
N ALA A 96 -2.51 4.15 3.52
CA ALA A 96 -3.60 4.52 2.63
C ALA A 96 -4.85 4.97 3.40
N SER A 97 -5.42 6.09 2.96
CA SER A 97 -6.83 6.41 3.14
C SER A 97 -7.48 6.57 1.77
N LEU A 98 -8.30 5.60 1.38
CA LEU A 98 -8.86 5.56 0.03
C LEU A 98 -10.09 6.46 -0.13
N ALA A 99 -10.54 6.58 -1.37
CA ALA A 99 -11.78 7.24 -1.75
C ALA A 99 -12.99 6.70 -0.97
N GLU A 100 -13.01 5.39 -0.70
CA GLU A 100 -14.10 4.68 -0.01
C GLU A 100 -14.11 4.86 1.52
N ALA A 101 -13.20 5.63 2.11
CA ALA A 101 -13.18 5.88 3.56
C ALA A 101 -14.52 6.46 4.06
N LYS A 102 -15.09 5.86 5.11
CA LYS A 102 -16.42 6.28 5.64
C LYS A 102 -16.35 7.54 6.52
N GLU A 103 -15.33 7.66 7.36
CA GLU A 103 -15.14 8.77 8.31
C GLU A 103 -14.13 9.80 7.77
N ARG A 104 -14.34 10.27 6.52
CA ARG A 104 -13.41 11.19 5.85
C ARG A 104 -13.12 12.48 6.62
N PRO A 105 -14.10 13.17 7.22
CA PRO A 105 -13.81 14.39 8.00
C PRO A 105 -12.87 14.15 9.18
N GLN A 106 -13.05 13.05 9.91
CA GLN A 106 -12.18 12.66 11.01
C GLN A 106 -10.81 12.23 10.49
N MET A 107 -10.78 11.56 9.33
CA MET A 107 -9.54 11.16 8.67
C MET A 107 -8.70 12.36 8.25
N THR A 108 -9.31 13.35 7.61
CA THR A 108 -8.62 14.55 7.15
C THR A 108 -8.10 15.36 8.32
N TYR A 109 -8.82 15.44 9.45
CA TYR A 109 -8.35 16.07 10.67
C TYR A 109 -7.10 15.39 11.24
N ARG A 110 -7.08 14.05 11.30
CA ARG A 110 -5.91 13.28 11.76
C ARG A 110 -4.72 13.48 10.82
N LEU A 111 -4.95 13.36 9.51
CA LEU A 111 -3.91 13.58 8.49
C LEU A 111 -3.32 15.00 8.56
N GLU A 112 -4.15 16.02 8.80
CA GLU A 112 -3.73 17.41 8.96
C GLU A 112 -2.74 17.57 10.13
N GLY A 113 -3.04 16.97 11.28
CA GLY A 113 -2.15 16.96 12.44
C GLY A 113 -0.83 16.22 12.21
N MET A 114 -0.81 15.28 11.27
CA MET A 114 0.36 14.46 10.97
C MET A 114 1.28 15.05 9.89
N LEU A 115 0.83 16.05 9.12
CA LEU A 115 1.63 16.62 8.02
C LEU A 115 3.04 17.07 8.42
N PRO A 116 3.28 17.73 9.58
CA PRO A 116 4.62 18.13 9.99
C PRO A 116 5.58 16.95 10.17
N GLU A 117 5.09 15.83 10.72
CA GLU A 117 5.91 14.63 10.93
C GLU A 117 6.08 13.83 9.63
N LEU A 118 5.04 13.76 8.79
CA LEU A 118 5.13 13.13 7.46
C LEU A 118 6.18 13.85 6.59
N ALA A 119 6.28 15.18 6.69
CA ALA A 119 7.26 15.96 5.95
C ALA A 119 8.72 15.72 6.39
N LYS A 120 8.95 15.04 7.52
CA LYS A 120 10.30 14.63 7.99
C LYS A 120 10.72 13.26 7.46
N LEU A 121 9.83 12.53 6.81
CA LEU A 121 10.20 11.28 6.15
C LEU A 121 11.31 11.54 5.12
N SER A 122 12.21 10.56 4.98
CA SER A 122 13.29 10.63 4.01
C SER A 122 12.75 10.87 2.59
N PRO A 123 13.47 11.59 1.70
CA PRO A 123 13.06 11.83 0.31
C PRO A 123 12.83 10.57 -0.54
N VAL A 124 13.15 9.38 -0.02
CA VAL A 124 12.82 8.08 -0.63
C VAL A 124 11.33 7.71 -0.48
N TYR A 125 10.57 8.49 0.29
CA TYR A 125 9.12 8.35 0.41
C TYR A 125 8.40 9.20 -0.63
N ASP A 126 7.31 8.65 -1.12
CA ASP A 126 6.40 9.26 -2.08
C ASP A 126 5.01 9.48 -1.46
N ILE A 127 4.24 10.33 -2.13
CA ILE A 127 2.81 10.51 -1.93
C ILE A 127 2.07 10.30 -3.25
N SER A 128 0.86 9.77 -3.16
CA SER A 128 0.01 9.54 -4.33
C SER A 128 -1.47 9.82 -4.02
N PRO A 129 -2.22 10.47 -4.94
CA PRO A 129 -3.65 10.70 -4.80
C PRO A 129 -4.52 9.55 -5.36
N ASN A 130 -3.94 8.47 -5.91
CA ASN A 130 -4.71 7.46 -6.63
C ASN A 130 -4.04 6.06 -6.66
N HIS A 131 -4.58 5.11 -5.91
CA HIS A 131 -4.11 3.71 -5.87
C HIS A 131 -4.39 2.92 -7.16
N MET A 132 -5.16 3.48 -8.08
CA MET A 132 -5.48 2.89 -9.39
C MET A 132 -4.59 3.45 -10.51
N ALA A 133 -3.62 4.31 -10.21
CA ALA A 133 -2.64 4.83 -11.15
C ALA A 133 -1.23 4.83 -10.55
N LYS A 134 -0.21 4.86 -11.40
CA LYS A 134 1.21 4.96 -11.00
C LYS A 134 1.68 6.40 -10.75
N VAL A 135 0.76 7.34 -10.57
CA VAL A 135 1.08 8.74 -10.29
C VAL A 135 1.58 8.86 -8.86
N SER A 136 2.78 9.40 -8.68
CA SER A 136 3.36 9.71 -7.38
C SER A 136 4.32 10.89 -7.50
N GLN A 137 4.62 11.50 -6.36
CA GLN A 137 5.68 12.50 -6.22
C GLN A 137 6.35 12.33 -4.86
N GLN A 138 7.61 12.75 -4.75
CA GLN A 138 8.34 12.68 -3.49
C GLN A 138 7.63 13.50 -2.39
N VAL A 139 7.72 13.01 -1.16
CA VAL A 139 7.22 13.69 0.02
C VAL A 139 7.86 15.07 0.13
N SER A 140 7.01 16.09 0.28
CA SER A 140 7.41 17.44 0.65
C SER A 140 6.28 18.10 1.44
N LYS A 141 6.61 19.12 2.25
CA LYS A 141 5.59 19.88 2.99
C LYS A 141 4.51 20.46 2.05
N ALA A 142 4.92 21.01 0.91
CA ALA A 142 3.99 21.57 -0.08
C ALA A 142 3.13 20.48 -0.73
N GLY A 143 3.75 19.38 -1.17
CA GLY A 143 3.04 18.27 -1.81
C GLY A 143 2.02 17.60 -0.89
N LEU A 144 2.38 17.41 0.39
CA LEU A 144 1.48 16.87 1.41
C LEU A 144 0.26 17.76 1.64
N THR A 145 0.46 19.07 1.79
CA THR A 145 -0.64 20.04 1.95
C THR A 145 -1.55 20.06 0.72
N GLN A 146 -0.96 20.03 -0.49
CA GLN A 146 -1.71 19.99 -1.74
C GLN A 146 -2.54 18.71 -1.86
N GLN A 147 -1.94 17.55 -1.57
CA GLN A 147 -2.64 16.26 -1.63
C GLN A 147 -3.75 16.19 -0.59
N LEU A 148 -3.55 16.67 0.64
CA LEU A 148 -4.60 16.70 1.65
C LEU A 148 -5.75 17.63 1.23
N THR A 149 -5.43 18.80 0.65
CA THR A 149 -6.44 19.72 0.11
C THR A 149 -7.25 19.06 -1.00
N HIS A 150 -6.58 18.37 -1.93
CA HIS A 150 -7.23 17.63 -3.00
C HIS A 150 -8.10 16.50 -2.44
N TYR A 151 -7.61 15.75 -1.46
CA TYR A 151 -8.36 14.69 -0.78
C TYR A 151 -9.60 15.22 -0.03
N LYS A 152 -9.55 16.43 0.54
CA LYS A 152 -10.72 17.09 1.16
C LYS A 152 -11.79 17.45 0.11
N GLN A 153 -11.41 17.78 -1.12
CA GLN A 153 -12.30 18.31 -2.15
C GLN A 153 -12.81 17.26 -3.15
N VAL A 154 -11.98 16.28 -3.51
CA VAL A 154 -12.26 15.32 -4.57
C VAL A 154 -12.62 13.95 -3.98
N LYS A 155 -13.90 13.58 -4.12
CA LYS A 155 -14.44 12.33 -3.56
C LYS A 155 -13.70 11.08 -4.03
N GLN A 156 -13.21 11.07 -5.27
CA GLN A 156 -12.48 9.93 -5.84
C GLN A 156 -10.97 9.96 -5.58
N SER A 157 -10.45 10.99 -4.91
CA SER A 157 -9.04 11.03 -4.51
C SER A 157 -8.82 10.12 -3.32
N ASP A 158 -7.64 9.52 -3.28
CA ASP A 158 -7.02 8.88 -2.13
C ASP A 158 -6.03 9.83 -1.44
N PHE A 159 -5.56 9.44 -0.27
CA PHE A 159 -4.37 9.97 0.36
C PHE A 159 -3.42 8.81 0.67
N LEU A 160 -2.34 8.69 -0.09
CA LEU A 160 -1.32 7.65 0.06
C LEU A 160 0.03 8.28 0.43
N VAL A 161 0.77 7.64 1.35
CA VAL A 161 2.17 7.96 1.67
C VAL A 161 2.95 6.66 1.86
N GLY A 162 4.15 6.54 1.29
CA GLY A 162 4.86 5.28 1.30
C GLY A 162 6.06 5.23 0.37
N ARG A 163 6.45 4.03 -0.08
CA ARG A 163 7.68 3.81 -0.86
C ARG A 163 7.43 2.87 -2.03
N GLN A 164 8.29 2.97 -3.04
CA GLN A 164 8.24 2.11 -4.21
C GLN A 164 9.65 1.66 -4.63
N TRP A 165 9.74 0.49 -5.25
CA TRP A 165 10.98 -0.09 -5.78
C TRP A 165 10.73 -0.67 -7.17
N LEU A 166 11.49 -0.22 -8.16
CA LEU A 166 11.31 -0.58 -9.56
C LEU A 166 11.83 -2.00 -9.87
N ARG A 167 11.07 -2.75 -10.67
CA ARG A 167 11.49 -4.01 -11.32
C ARG A 167 12.87 -3.84 -11.95
N GLY A 168 13.73 -4.86 -11.82
CA GLY A 168 15.12 -4.84 -12.26
C GLY A 168 16.08 -4.11 -11.32
N GLY A 169 15.58 -3.54 -10.21
CA GLY A 169 16.42 -2.93 -9.19
C GLY A 169 17.17 -3.98 -8.34
N ARG A 170 18.39 -3.66 -7.92
CA ARG A 170 19.28 -4.56 -7.14
C ARG A 170 18.67 -5.11 -5.84
N LEU A 171 17.63 -4.47 -5.32
CA LEU A 171 16.89 -4.97 -4.15
C LEU A 171 16.36 -6.39 -4.40
N PHE A 172 15.93 -6.69 -5.62
CA PHE A 172 15.29 -7.95 -5.98
C PHE A 172 16.28 -9.10 -6.20
N ASP A 173 17.59 -8.85 -6.11
CA ASP A 173 18.65 -9.86 -6.16
C ASP A 173 18.68 -10.73 -4.90
N ASP A 174 18.17 -10.20 -3.77
CA ASP A 174 18.14 -10.88 -2.47
C ASP A 174 16.75 -10.80 -1.83
N PRO A 175 15.96 -11.88 -1.86
CA PRO A 175 14.63 -11.90 -1.26
C PRO A 175 14.62 -11.52 0.24
N LYS A 176 15.69 -11.80 0.99
CA LYS A 176 15.75 -11.40 2.41
C LYS A 176 15.87 -9.89 2.57
N GLN A 177 16.58 -9.21 1.66
CA GLN A 177 16.62 -7.75 1.65
C GLN A 177 15.26 -7.17 1.31
N VAL A 178 14.50 -7.78 0.40
CA VAL A 178 13.13 -7.36 0.10
C VAL A 178 12.24 -7.42 1.35
N GLU A 179 12.28 -8.53 2.10
CA GLU A 179 11.57 -8.64 3.38
C GLU A 179 12.00 -7.56 4.37
N GLN A 180 13.31 -7.38 4.55
CA GLN A 180 13.84 -6.42 5.50
C GLN A 180 13.40 -4.99 5.19
N VAL A 181 13.46 -4.55 3.91
CA VAL A 181 13.01 -3.20 3.56
C VAL A 181 11.51 -3.03 3.70
N ILE A 182 10.73 -4.09 3.50
CA ILE A 182 9.29 -4.09 3.76
C ILE A 182 9.04 -3.85 5.24
N LEU A 183 9.64 -4.65 6.12
CA LEU A 183 9.43 -4.56 7.57
C LEU A 183 9.97 -3.22 8.12
N THR A 184 11.12 -2.74 7.65
CA THR A 184 11.64 -1.41 7.99
C THR A 184 10.65 -0.31 7.60
N THR A 185 10.10 -0.36 6.37
CA THR A 185 9.12 0.64 5.90
C THR A 185 7.82 0.58 6.70
N VAL A 186 7.36 -0.63 7.06
CA VAL A 186 6.20 -0.81 7.96
C VAL A 186 6.47 -0.18 9.32
N SER A 187 7.64 -0.41 9.91
CA SER A 187 8.04 0.19 11.18
C SER A 187 8.11 1.71 11.12
N GLU A 188 8.64 2.28 10.04
CA GLU A 188 8.71 3.74 9.81
C GLU A 188 7.31 4.36 9.62
N LEU A 189 6.37 3.63 8.99
CA LEU A 189 4.99 4.08 8.80
C LEU A 189 4.08 3.81 10.02
N ARG A 190 4.51 2.97 10.96
CA ARG A 190 3.74 2.56 12.15
C ARG A 190 3.24 3.76 12.98
N PRO A 191 4.06 4.76 13.37
CA PRO A 191 3.57 5.88 14.18
C PRO A 191 2.41 6.64 13.50
N PHE A 192 2.45 6.72 12.17
CA PHE A 192 1.40 7.37 11.40
C PHE A 192 0.13 6.51 11.33
N PHE A 193 0.29 5.22 11.05
CA PHE A 193 -0.84 4.30 11.02
C PHE A 193 -1.56 4.24 12.37
N SER A 194 -0.81 4.25 13.49
CA SER A 194 -1.36 4.32 14.84
C SER A 194 -2.29 5.52 15.03
N GLN A 195 -1.94 6.70 14.54
CA GLN A 195 -2.79 7.90 14.66
C GLN A 195 -4.07 7.79 13.82
N LEU A 196 -4.02 7.12 12.67
CA LEU A 196 -5.18 6.97 11.79
C LEU A 196 -6.22 5.97 12.31
N ILE A 197 -5.82 4.99 13.13
CA ILE A 197 -6.70 3.93 13.65
C ILE A 197 -7.19 4.14 15.08
N ARG A 198 -6.93 5.33 15.66
CA ARG A 198 -7.49 5.74 16.96
C ARG A 198 -8.99 5.98 16.90
#